data_AF-U6DMW6-F1
#
_entry.id   AF-U6DMW6-F1
#
_cell.length_a   1.000
_cell.length_b   1.000
_cell.length_c   1.000
_cell.angle_alpha   90.00
_cell.angle_beta   90.00
_cell.angle_gamma   90.00
#
_symmetry.space_group_name_H-M   'P 1'
#
loop_
_entity.id
_entity.type
_entity.pdbx_description
1 polymer ?
#
loop_
_entity_poly.entity_id
_entity_poly.type
_entity_poly.pdbx_seq_one_letter_code
_entity_poly.pdbx_strand_id
1 'polypeptide(L)'
;FEVDLLEIGGSQNLRFYWKEFVNEVDVLVFMVDSADRLRLPWARQELHKLLDKDPDLPVVVVANKQDLSESMSMVELQQELGLRAIDSQREVFLLAASIAPARPGFENPGTVHIWRLLLELLS
;
A
#
# COMPACT_ATOMS: atom_id res chain seq x y z
N PHE A 1 -2.61 -18.94 -12.88
CA PHE A 1 -2.08 -18.38 -11.64
C PHE A 1 -3.29 -17.91 -10.86
N GLU A 2 -3.50 -18.45 -9.67
CA GLU A 2 -4.60 -18.06 -8.77
C GLU A 2 -3.98 -17.14 -7.73
N VAL A 3 -4.64 -16.01 -7.48
CA VAL A 3 -4.18 -15.03 -6.51
C VAL A 3 -5.36 -14.77 -5.58
N ASP A 4 -5.10 -14.77 -4.28
CA ASP A 4 -6.09 -14.42 -3.25
C ASP A 4 -5.72 -13.05 -2.67
N LEU A 5 -6.69 -12.13 -2.58
CA LEU A 5 -6.50 -10.81 -1.99
C LEU A 5 -7.24 -10.72 -0.67
N LEU A 6 -6.49 -10.49 0.40
CA LEU A 6 -7.03 -10.16 1.72
C LEU A 6 -7.11 -8.64 1.90
N GLU A 7 -8.32 -8.09 1.83
CA GLU A 7 -8.55 -6.68 2.14
C GLU A 7 -8.79 -6.48 3.65
N ILE A 8 -7.95 -5.66 4.28
CA ILE A 8 -8.12 -5.30 5.69
C ILE A 8 -8.32 -3.79 5.81
N GLY A 9 -9.44 -3.39 6.42
CA GLY A 9 -9.77 -1.98 6.58
C GLY A 9 -8.72 -1.21 7.39
N GLY A 10 -8.47 0.06 7.01
CA GLY A 10 -7.47 0.92 7.63
C GLY A 10 -7.93 1.77 8.81
N SER A 11 -9.14 1.52 9.35
CA SER A 11 -9.64 2.19 10.54
C SER A 11 -8.78 1.81 11.76
N GLN A 12 -8.61 2.74 12.71
CA GLN A 12 -7.70 2.54 13.85
C GLN A 12 -7.97 1.25 14.62
N ASN A 13 -9.24 0.84 14.73
CA ASN A 13 -9.65 -0.38 15.42
C ASN A 13 -9.26 -1.66 14.66
N LEU A 14 -9.17 -1.60 13.33
CA LEU A 14 -8.82 -2.75 12.49
C LEU A 14 -7.31 -2.93 12.34
N ARG A 15 -6.52 -1.85 12.46
CA ARG A 15 -5.04 -1.91 12.35
C ARG A 15 -4.39 -2.85 13.34
N PHE A 16 -5.02 -3.06 14.51
CA PHE A 16 -4.52 -4.01 15.50
C PHE A 16 -4.35 -5.42 14.93
N TYR A 17 -5.21 -5.82 13.98
CA TYR A 17 -5.22 -7.16 13.39
C TYR A 17 -4.25 -7.33 12.23
N TRP A 18 -3.71 -6.25 11.65
CA TRP A 18 -2.84 -6.34 10.47
C TRP A 18 -1.67 -7.30 10.66
N LYS A 19 -1.02 -7.22 11.83
CA LYS A 19 0.12 -8.06 12.21
C LYS A 19 -0.19 -9.56 12.26
N GLU A 20 -1.46 -9.95 12.39
CA GLU A 20 -1.84 -11.37 12.44
C GLU A 20 -1.80 -12.01 11.05
N PHE A 21 -1.89 -11.22 9.98
CA PHE A 21 -1.95 -11.72 8.61
C PHE A 21 -0.64 -11.56 7.83
N VAL A 22 0.33 -10.79 8.35
CA VAL A 22 1.59 -10.51 7.63
C VAL A 22 2.35 -11.79 7.28
N ASN A 23 2.31 -12.79 8.15
CA ASN A 23 3.00 -14.07 7.93
C ASN A 23 2.21 -15.07 7.06
N GLU A 24 1.00 -14.70 6.64
CA GLU A 24 0.10 -15.55 5.86
C GLU A 24 0.01 -15.11 4.39
N VAL A 25 0.72 -14.05 4.00
CA VAL A 25 0.68 -13.49 2.64
C VAL A 25 2.05 -13.57 1.97
N ASP A 26 2.05 -13.76 0.66
CA ASP A 26 3.29 -13.78 -0.14
C ASP A 26 3.80 -12.36 -0.45
N VAL A 27 2.91 -11.36 -0.49
CA VAL A 27 3.24 -9.97 -0.81
C VAL A 27 2.34 -9.02 -0.01
N LEU A 28 2.92 -7.96 0.56
CA LEU A 28 2.17 -6.88 1.18
C LEU A 28 1.86 -5.78 0.15
N VAL A 29 0.59 -5.44 -0.02
CA VAL A 29 0.17 -4.23 -0.77
C VAL A 29 -0.25 -3.15 0.21
N PHE A 30 0.56 -2.10 0.33
CA PHE A 30 0.34 -1.02 1.29
C PHE A 30 -0.08 0.27 0.58
N MET A 31 -1.34 0.67 0.75
CA MET A 31 -1.87 1.88 0.12
C MET A 31 -1.70 3.11 1.00
N VAL A 32 -1.25 4.20 0.39
CA VAL A 32 -1.18 5.52 1.04
C VAL A 32 -1.95 6.57 0.25
N ASP A 33 -2.49 7.56 0.95
CA ASP A 33 -3.00 8.78 0.35
C ASP A 33 -1.82 9.74 0.13
N SER A 34 -1.39 9.90 -1.11
CA SER A 34 -0.20 10.71 -1.43
C SER A 34 -0.41 12.22 -1.25
N ALA A 35 -1.67 12.68 -1.14
CA ALA A 35 -2.01 14.07 -0.83
C ALA A 35 -2.02 14.35 0.67
N ASP A 36 -2.11 13.33 1.53
CA ASP A 36 -2.24 13.51 2.98
C ASP A 36 -0.88 13.53 3.69
N ARG A 37 -0.19 14.67 3.54
CA ARG A 37 1.14 14.91 4.13
C ARG A 37 1.16 14.76 5.66
N LEU A 38 0.04 15.03 6.34
CA LEU A 38 -0.05 14.96 7.80
C LEU A 38 -0.09 13.52 8.33
N ARG A 39 -0.71 12.60 7.57
CA ARG A 39 -0.83 11.19 7.95
C ARG A 39 0.28 10.30 7.42
N LEU A 40 1.09 10.75 6.47
CA LEU A 40 2.22 9.97 5.95
C LEU A 40 3.26 9.54 7.00
N PRO A 41 3.65 10.37 7.99
CA PRO A 41 4.54 9.92 9.07
C PRO A 41 3.96 8.73 9.87
N TRP A 42 2.64 8.73 10.07
CA TRP A 42 1.93 7.62 10.73
C TRP A 42 1.88 6.39 9.81
N ALA A 43 1.63 6.59 8.52
CA ALA A 43 1.65 5.51 7.53
C ALA A 43 3.03 4.84 7.46
N ARG A 44 4.13 5.62 7.49
CA ARG A 44 5.49 5.09 7.62
C ARG A 44 5.62 4.23 8.85
N GLN A 45 5.20 4.71 10.02
CA GLN A 45 5.35 3.96 11.25
C GLN A 45 4.62 2.61 11.18
N GLU A 46 3.39 2.58 10.65
CA GLU A 46 2.64 1.33 10.51
C GLU A 46 3.26 0.40 9.46
N LEU A 47 3.71 0.93 8.31
CA LEU A 47 4.42 0.15 7.30
C LEU A 47 5.63 -0.56 7.89
N HIS A 48 6.53 0.18 8.55
CA HIS A 48 7.75 -0.40 9.13
C HIS A 48 7.43 -1.43 10.23
N LYS A 49 6.41 -1.19 11.06
CA LYS A 49 5.95 -2.19 12.07
C LYS A 49 5.49 -3.51 11.45
N LEU A 50 4.85 -3.47 10.28
CA LEU A 50 4.43 -4.67 9.57
C LEU A 50 5.65 -5.39 8.99
N LEU A 51 6.56 -4.65 8.35
CA LEU A 51 7.77 -5.20 7.75
C LEU A 51 8.75 -5.77 8.79
N ASP A 52 8.78 -5.24 10.02
CA ASP A 52 9.56 -5.79 11.13
C ASP A 52 9.09 -7.20 11.55
N LYS A 53 7.86 -7.61 11.19
CA LYS A 53 7.34 -8.95 11.52
C LYS A 53 7.87 -10.03 10.59
N ASP A 54 8.04 -9.69 9.33
CA ASP A 54 8.63 -10.56 8.32
C ASP A 54 9.66 -9.75 7.52
N PRO A 55 10.96 -9.92 7.83
CA PRO A 55 12.07 -9.24 7.14
C PRO A 55 12.13 -9.48 5.63
N ASP A 56 11.58 -10.59 5.15
CA ASP A 56 11.74 -11.06 3.78
C ASP A 56 10.50 -10.76 2.91
N LEU A 57 9.35 -10.44 3.52
CA LEU A 57 8.08 -10.17 2.82
C LEU A 57 8.19 -9.02 1.80
N PRO A 58 8.07 -9.27 0.48
CA PRO A 58 8.05 -8.21 -0.53
C PRO A 58 6.91 -7.22 -0.31
N VAL A 59 7.12 -5.95 -0.68
CA VAL A 59 6.12 -4.91 -0.48
C VAL A 59 5.91 -4.03 -1.72
N VAL A 60 4.64 -3.83 -2.05
CA VAL A 60 4.16 -2.89 -3.06
C VAL A 60 3.46 -1.74 -2.36
N VAL A 61 4.07 -0.56 -2.40
CA VAL A 61 3.45 0.68 -1.91
C VAL A 61 2.68 1.35 -3.05
N VAL A 62 1.38 1.53 -2.87
CA VAL A 62 0.52 2.22 -3.83
C VAL A 62 0.26 3.64 -3.34
N ALA A 63 0.86 4.61 -4.01
CA ALA A 63 0.65 6.02 -3.80
C ALA A 63 -0.63 6.49 -4.53
N ASN A 64 -1.75 6.46 -3.81
CA ASN A 64 -3.05 6.84 -4.38
C ASN A 64 -3.23 8.36 -4.40
N LYS A 65 -4.13 8.85 -5.26
CA LYS A 65 -4.48 10.27 -5.46
C LYS A 65 -3.41 11.12 -6.14
N GLN A 66 -2.62 10.52 -7.02
CA GLN A 66 -1.60 11.22 -7.80
C GLN A 66 -2.17 12.20 -8.84
N ASP A 67 -3.49 12.21 -9.05
CA ASP A 67 -4.23 13.21 -9.84
C ASP A 67 -4.37 14.57 -9.13
N LEU A 68 -4.17 14.61 -7.81
CA LEU A 68 -4.32 15.83 -7.01
C LEU A 68 -3.06 16.70 -7.06
N SER A 69 -3.25 18.02 -7.12
CA SER A 69 -2.16 18.99 -7.20
C SER A 69 -1.25 19.02 -5.97
N GLU A 70 -1.80 18.65 -4.82
CA GLU A 70 -1.16 18.60 -3.51
C GLU A 70 -0.43 17.27 -3.25
N SER A 71 -0.57 16.30 -4.16
CA SER A 71 0.07 14.99 -4.06
C SER A 71 1.59 15.13 -3.96
N MET A 72 2.20 14.31 -3.11
CA MET A 72 3.64 14.19 -3.08
C MET A 72 4.14 13.49 -4.34
N SER A 73 5.26 13.98 -4.87
CA SER A 73 5.99 13.27 -5.92
C SER A 73 6.50 11.92 -5.43
N MET A 74 6.77 11.01 -6.37
CA MET A 74 7.30 9.67 -6.05
C MET A 74 8.63 9.74 -5.27
N VAL A 75 9.46 10.74 -5.55
CA VAL A 75 10.73 10.95 -4.83
C VAL A 75 10.50 11.42 -3.39
N GLU A 76 9.56 12.37 -3.18
CA GLU A 76 9.17 12.79 -1.84
C GLU A 76 8.58 11.63 -1.04
N LEU A 77 7.70 10.82 -1.65
CA LEU A 77 7.09 9.65 -0.99
C LEU A 77 8.13 8.60 -0.60
N GLN A 78 9.10 8.32 -1.48
CA GLN A 78 10.18 7.39 -1.18
C GLN A 78 10.98 7.82 0.06
N GLN A 79 11.19 9.13 0.23
CA GLN A 79 11.86 9.70 1.40
C GLN A 79 10.96 9.69 2.63
N GLU A 80 9.73 10.19 2.51
CA GLU A 80 8.78 10.34 3.62
C GLU A 80 8.45 8.99 4.25
N LEU A 81 8.27 7.95 3.43
CA LEU A 81 8.00 6.58 3.88
C LEU A 81 9.27 5.79 4.25
N GLY A 82 10.46 6.35 4.03
CA GLY A 82 11.73 5.70 4.39
C GLY A 82 12.01 4.41 3.61
N LEU A 83 11.57 4.32 2.36
CA LEU A 83 11.64 3.08 1.57
C LEU A 83 13.07 2.65 1.24
N ARG A 84 14.00 3.60 1.12
CA ARG A 84 15.42 3.31 0.87
C ARG A 84 16.09 2.47 1.96
N ALA A 85 15.61 2.58 3.21
CA ALA A 85 16.13 1.79 4.31
C ALA A 85 15.65 0.32 4.26
N ILE A 86 14.52 0.09 3.60
CA ILE A 86 13.87 -1.23 3.48
C ILE A 86 14.43 -2.01 2.28
N ASP A 87 14.73 -1.31 1.18
CA ASP A 87 15.15 -1.87 -0.12
C ASP A 87 16.42 -2.75 -0.06
N SER A 88 17.27 -2.60 0.97
CA SER A 88 18.44 -3.46 1.15
C SER A 88 18.14 -4.88 1.66
N GLN A 89 16.93 -5.13 2.14
CA GLN A 89 16.55 -6.38 2.81
C GLN A 89 15.45 -7.17 2.08
N ARG A 90 14.69 -6.51 1.18
CA ARG A 90 13.56 -7.10 0.46
C ARG A 90 13.27 -6.33 -0.82
N GLU A 91 12.46 -6.90 -1.70
CA GLU A 91 11.96 -6.19 -2.88
C GLU A 91 10.90 -5.15 -2.50
N VAL A 92 11.07 -3.92 -3.00
CA VAL A 92 10.15 -2.80 -2.77
C VAL A 92 9.75 -2.17 -4.09
N PHE A 93 8.43 -2.08 -4.32
CA PHE A 93 7.86 -1.36 -5.46
C PHE A 93 7.06 -0.15 -4.97
N LEU A 94 7.19 0.99 -5.65
CA LEU A 94 6.41 2.19 -5.39
C LEU A 94 5.66 2.60 -6.65
N LEU A 95 4.33 2.60 -6.59
CA LEU A 95 3.45 2.77 -7.74
C LEU A 95 2.56 3.98 -7.58
N ALA A 96 2.47 4.79 -8.63
CA ALA A 96 1.53 5.90 -8.70
C ALA A 96 0.15 5.37 -9.10
N ALA A 97 -0.90 5.79 -8.38
CA ALA A 97 -2.27 5.44 -8.71
C ALA A 97 -3.22 6.63 -8.48
N SER A 98 -4.31 6.64 -9.24
CA SER A 98 -5.43 7.59 -9.07
C SER A 98 -6.73 6.79 -9.12
N ILE A 99 -7.08 6.17 -7.99
CA ILE A 99 -8.26 5.31 -7.88
C ILE A 99 -9.45 6.19 -7.50
N ALA A 100 -10.42 6.29 -8.41
CA ALA A 100 -11.64 7.04 -8.18
C ALA A 100 -12.45 6.44 -7.01
N PRO A 101 -13.08 7.27 -6.16
CA PRO A 101 -13.94 6.77 -5.09
C PRO A 101 -15.09 5.96 -5.66
N ALA A 102 -15.58 5.01 -4.86
CA ALA A 102 -16.67 4.14 -5.25
C ALA A 102 -17.91 4.94 -5.67
N ARG A 103 -18.37 4.74 -6.90
CA ARG A 103 -19.69 5.22 -7.30
C ARG A 103 -20.73 4.31 -6.65
N PRO A 104 -21.82 4.87 -6.07
CA PRO A 104 -22.89 4.04 -5.52
C PRO A 104 -23.43 3.11 -6.62
N GLY A 105 -23.44 1.80 -6.36
CA GLY A 105 -23.95 0.79 -7.30
C GLY A 105 -22.89 0.01 -8.10
N PHE A 106 -21.60 0.27 -7.92
CA PHE A 106 -20.50 -0.56 -8.44
C PHE A 106 -19.85 -1.37 -7.32
N GLU A 107 -19.53 -2.64 -7.60
CA GLU A 107 -18.78 -3.52 -6.70
C GLU A 107 -17.49 -2.85 -6.21
N ASN A 108 -17.06 -3.20 -4.99
CA ASN A 108 -16.05 -2.51 -4.20
C ASN A 108 -14.81 -2.12 -5.06
N PRO A 109 -14.70 -0.85 -5.50
CA PRO A 109 -13.79 -0.49 -6.58
C PRO A 109 -12.32 -0.54 -6.16
N GLY A 110 -12.03 -0.54 -4.86
CA GLY A 110 -10.68 -0.75 -4.33
C GLY A 110 -10.12 -2.10 -4.76
N THR A 111 -10.84 -3.18 -4.47
CA THR A 111 -10.42 -4.55 -4.79
C THR A 111 -10.21 -4.73 -6.30
N VAL A 112 -11.18 -4.34 -7.13
CA VAL A 112 -11.11 -4.55 -8.60
C VAL A 112 -10.00 -3.72 -9.26
N HIS A 113 -9.77 -2.48 -8.82
CA HIS A 113 -8.68 -1.67 -9.37
C HIS A 113 -7.30 -2.15 -8.92
N ILE A 114 -7.16 -2.53 -7.65
CA ILE A 114 -5.90 -3.11 -7.15
C ILE A 114 -5.63 -4.42 -7.88
N TRP A 115 -6.64 -5.27 -8.07
CA TRP A 115 -6.52 -6.48 -8.89
C TRP A 115 -6.01 -6.19 -10.29
N ARG A 116 -6.55 -5.17 -10.98
CA ARG A 116 -6.08 -4.79 -12.31
C ARG A 116 -4.64 -4.27 -12.28
N LEU A 117 -4.30 -3.40 -11.33
CA LEU A 117 -2.93 -2.88 -11.14
C LEU A 117 -1.92 -4.00 -10.88
N LEU A 118 -2.26 -4.95 -10.00
CA LEU A 118 -1.41 -6.10 -9.70
C LEU A 118 -1.27 -7.04 -10.90
N LEU A 119 -2.35 -7.28 -11.66
CA LEU A 119 -2.29 -8.09 -12.88
C LEU A 119 -1.41 -7.43 -13.97
N GLU A 120 -1.44 -6.11 -14.11
CA GLU A 120 -0.57 -5.36 -15.04
C GLU A 120 0.92 -5.42 -14.65
N LEU A 121 1.24 -5.60 -13.37
CA LEU A 121 2.62 -5.72 -12.89
C LEU A 121 3.17 -7.15 -12.99
N LEU A 122 2.29 -8.16 -12.95
CA LEU A 122 2.64 -9.58 -12.95
C LEU A 122 2.60 -10.20 -14.37
N SER A 123 2.18 -9.44 -15.38
CA SER A 123 2.15 -9.82 -16.81
C SER A 123 3.35 -9.33 -17.58
#